data_AF-A0A4U5NHP7-F1
#
_entry.id   AF-A0A4U5NHP7-F1
#
_cell.length_a   1.000
_cell.length_b   1.000
_cell.length_c   1.000
_cell.angle_alpha   90.00
_cell.angle_beta   90.00
_cell.angle_gamma   90.00
#
_symmetry.space_group_name_H-M   'P 1'
#
loop_
_entity.id
_entity.type
_entity.pdbx_description
1 polymer ?
#
loop_
_entity_poly.entity_id
_entity_poly.type
_entity_poly.pdbx_seq_one_letter_code
_entity_poly.pdbx_strand_id
1 'polypeptide(L)'
;MTGRSLICETESCRSYDKKLHMTQLEECVTKWKTLYEKLGSVNTTIIACYLLHNCRQSWSLQLCYEWKHVFPWHLWRDLTYVLLAWRMRNAIGFFRTWRKLDSDTMRSALHPSLAELRKDFLVSVSAAYRGRNLQMPVEVLTKWTNLSSDEELLKLVEENIALAEKPTETISFFGSTLRA
;
A
#
# COMPACT_ATOMS: atom_id res chain seq x y z
N MET A 1 -13.25 -15.75 6.13
CA MET A 1 -12.04 -16.48 6.57
C MET A 1 -10.82 -15.70 6.12
N THR A 2 -10.46 -14.66 6.87
CA THR A 2 -9.54 -13.59 6.46
C THR A 2 -8.65 -13.28 7.66
N GLY A 3 -7.50 -13.92 7.78
CA GLY A 3 -6.63 -13.66 8.95
C GLY A 3 -5.35 -14.47 9.06
N ARG A 4 -5.24 -15.67 8.46
CA ARG A 4 -4.06 -16.53 8.72
C ARG A 4 -2.75 -16.00 8.13
N SER A 5 -2.78 -15.38 6.95
CA SER A 5 -1.55 -14.84 6.35
C SER A 5 -1.04 -13.58 7.06
N LEU A 6 -1.94 -12.80 7.66
CA LEU A 6 -1.61 -11.56 8.37
C LEU A 6 -0.88 -11.86 9.68
N ILE A 7 -1.43 -12.83 10.45
CA ILE A 7 -0.85 -13.31 11.70
C ILE A 7 0.59 -13.80 11.48
N CYS A 8 0.88 -14.47 10.37
CA CYS A 8 2.21 -15.04 10.14
C CYS A 8 3.31 -14.03 9.76
N GLU A 9 2.95 -12.84 9.27
CA GLU A 9 3.94 -11.77 8.97
C GLU A 9 4.21 -10.89 10.19
N THR A 10 3.23 -10.75 11.11
CA THR A 10 3.34 -9.96 12.33
C THR A 10 3.70 -10.76 13.59
N GLU A 11 3.31 -12.02 13.66
CA GLU A 11 3.78 -12.99 14.67
C GLU A 11 4.86 -13.85 14.02
N SER A 12 5.90 -14.21 14.77
CA SER A 12 7.04 -15.00 14.30
C SER A 12 6.63 -16.43 13.91
N CYS A 13 5.95 -16.57 12.77
CA CYS A 13 5.58 -17.86 12.22
C CYS A 13 6.86 -18.54 11.72
N ARG A 14 7.26 -19.63 12.40
CA ARG A 14 8.43 -20.43 12.04
C ARG A 14 8.41 -20.95 10.59
N SER A 15 7.25 -20.95 9.94
CA SER A 15 7.06 -21.42 8.56
C SER A 15 6.95 -20.30 7.52
N TYR A 16 6.86 -19.03 7.93
CA TYR A 16 6.75 -17.91 6.99
C TYR A 16 8.14 -17.32 6.70
N ASP A 17 8.69 -17.69 5.56
CA ASP A 17 9.85 -17.01 4.97
C ASP A 17 9.36 -16.05 3.89
N LYS A 18 9.41 -14.75 4.21
CA LYS A 18 9.00 -13.67 3.28
C LYS A 18 9.73 -13.76 1.94
N LYS A 19 11.03 -14.04 1.94
CA LYS A 19 11.81 -14.11 0.70
C LYS A 19 11.35 -15.29 -0.15
N LEU A 20 11.18 -16.46 0.47
CA LEU A 20 10.70 -17.67 -0.21
C LEU A 20 9.30 -17.47 -0.81
N HIS A 21 8.35 -16.93 -0.03
CA HIS A 21 6.97 -16.74 -0.47
C HIS A 21 6.88 -15.71 -1.60
N MET A 22 7.72 -14.66 -1.57
CA MET A 22 7.81 -13.68 -2.65
C MET A 22 8.38 -14.30 -3.94
N THR A 23 9.45 -15.10 -3.84
CA THR A 23 10.01 -15.83 -4.99
C THR A 23 8.99 -16.82 -5.58
N GLN A 24 8.28 -17.56 -4.73
CA GLN A 24 7.23 -18.47 -5.19
C GLN A 24 6.09 -17.74 -5.89
N LEU A 25 5.68 -16.56 -5.38
CA LEU A 25 4.68 -15.73 -6.04
C LEU A 25 5.14 -15.27 -7.42
N GLU A 26 6.38 -14.79 -7.55
CA GLU A 26 6.98 -14.38 -8.82
C GLU A 26 7.05 -15.53 -9.83
N GLU A 27 7.45 -16.72 -9.39
CA GLU A 27 7.46 -17.93 -10.22
C GLU A 27 6.06 -18.34 -10.68
N CYS A 28 5.09 -18.35 -9.75
CA CYS A 28 3.71 -18.68 -10.06
C CYS A 28 3.14 -17.72 -11.11
N VAL A 29 3.42 -16.43 -10.99
CA VAL A 29 2.94 -15.45 -11.96
C VAL A 29 3.66 -15.58 -13.31
N THR A 30 4.97 -15.84 -13.32
CA THR A 30 5.72 -16.04 -14.57
C THR A 30 5.20 -17.26 -15.34
N LYS A 31 4.97 -18.38 -14.63
CA LYS A 31 4.35 -19.59 -15.20
C LYS A 31 2.92 -19.30 -15.69
N TRP A 32 2.14 -18.55 -14.92
CA TRP A 32 0.78 -18.16 -15.29
C TRP A 32 0.77 -17.30 -16.56
N LYS A 33 1.65 -16.30 -16.70
CA LYS A 33 1.75 -15.45 -17.90
C LYS A 33 2.02 -16.31 -19.15
N THR A 34 2.94 -17.26 -19.03
CA THR A 34 3.29 -18.19 -20.11
C THR A 34 2.11 -19.09 -20.49
N LEU A 35 1.30 -19.51 -19.52
CA LEU A 35 0.10 -20.31 -19.74
C LEU A 35 -1.04 -19.48 -20.36
N TYR A 36 -1.20 -18.21 -19.95
CA TYR A 36 -2.16 -17.29 -20.54
C TYR A 36 -1.90 -17.08 -22.04
N GLU A 37 -0.65 -16.80 -22.41
CA GLU A 37 -0.23 -16.65 -23.80
C GLU A 37 -0.51 -17.91 -24.65
N LYS A 38 -0.55 -19.09 -24.02
CA LYS A 38 -0.78 -20.38 -24.69
C LYS A 38 -2.23 -20.85 -24.72
N LEU A 39 -3.00 -20.59 -23.65
CA LEU A 39 -4.30 -21.25 -23.41
C LEU A 39 -5.48 -20.29 -23.41
N GLY A 40 -5.25 -18.96 -23.35
CA GLY A 40 -6.32 -17.95 -23.41
C GLY A 40 -7.29 -17.95 -22.22
N SER A 41 -7.07 -18.79 -21.20
CA SER A 41 -7.90 -18.82 -19.99
C SER A 41 -7.49 -17.70 -19.02
N VAL A 42 -8.45 -16.84 -18.68
CA VAL A 42 -8.21 -15.61 -17.92
C VAL A 42 -8.86 -15.71 -16.54
N ASN A 43 -8.05 -15.97 -15.52
CA ASN A 43 -8.44 -15.62 -14.15
C ASN A 43 -8.05 -14.16 -13.89
N THR A 44 -8.95 -13.23 -14.17
CA THR A 44 -8.74 -11.78 -14.05
C THR A 44 -8.28 -11.38 -12.65
N THR A 45 -8.67 -12.12 -11.62
CA THR A 45 -8.26 -11.87 -10.23
C THR A 45 -6.77 -12.09 -10.03
N ILE A 46 -6.20 -13.15 -10.61
CA ILE A 46 -4.77 -13.44 -10.50
C ILE A 46 -3.96 -12.31 -11.15
N ILE A 47 -4.40 -11.84 -12.32
CA ILE A 47 -3.75 -10.76 -13.07
C ILE A 47 -3.81 -9.44 -12.30
N ALA A 48 -4.98 -9.11 -11.77
CA ALA A 48 -5.19 -7.95 -10.92
C ALA A 48 -4.23 -7.99 -9.73
N CYS A 49 -4.19 -9.11 -9.00
CA CYS A 49 -3.28 -9.30 -7.86
C CYS A 49 -1.82 -9.12 -8.26
N TYR A 50 -1.39 -9.61 -9.42
CA TYR A 50 -0.03 -9.41 -9.90
C TYR A 50 0.32 -7.94 -10.15
N LEU A 51 -0.56 -7.22 -10.86
CA LEU A 51 -0.38 -5.79 -11.13
C LEU A 51 -0.32 -4.98 -9.83
N LEU A 52 -1.22 -5.28 -8.90
CA LEU A 52 -1.32 -4.63 -7.61
C LEU A 52 -0.09 -4.91 -6.73
N HIS A 53 0.35 -6.16 -6.67
CA HIS A 53 1.57 -6.54 -5.95
C HIS A 53 2.80 -5.79 -6.47
N ASN A 54 2.86 -5.57 -7.78
CA ASN A 54 3.94 -4.86 -8.44
C ASN A 54 3.68 -3.35 -8.65
N CYS A 55 2.76 -2.73 -7.91
CA CYS A 55 2.39 -1.32 -8.12
C CYS A 55 3.59 -0.34 -8.03
N ARG A 56 4.61 -0.70 -7.25
CA ARG A 56 5.88 0.03 -7.11
C ARG A 56 6.68 0.08 -8.42
N GLN A 57 6.56 -0.97 -9.23
CA GLN A 57 7.30 -1.09 -10.48
C GLN A 57 6.71 -0.18 -11.54
N SER A 58 7.57 0.55 -12.27
CA SER A 58 7.15 1.55 -13.25
C SER A 58 6.27 0.98 -14.37
N TRP A 59 6.51 -0.27 -14.75
CA TRP A 59 5.80 -1.00 -15.80
C TRP A 59 4.41 -1.49 -15.40
N SER A 60 4.04 -1.56 -14.12
CA SER A 60 2.75 -2.13 -13.68
C SER A 60 1.53 -1.39 -14.26
N LEU A 61 1.59 -0.06 -14.27
CA LEU A 61 0.53 0.77 -14.85
C LEU A 61 0.46 0.60 -16.38
N GLN A 62 1.60 0.56 -17.06
CA GLN A 62 1.65 0.33 -18.50
C GLN A 62 1.02 -1.01 -18.86
N LEU A 63 1.41 -2.07 -18.15
CA LEU A 63 0.86 -3.41 -18.34
C LEU A 63 -0.66 -3.46 -18.07
N CYS A 64 -1.16 -2.68 -17.11
CA CYS A 64 -2.59 -2.54 -16.87
C CYS A 64 -3.34 -1.93 -18.08
N TYR A 65 -2.74 -0.97 -18.79
CA TYR A 65 -3.31 -0.42 -20.03
C TYR A 65 -3.24 -1.41 -21.21
N GLU A 66 -2.12 -2.13 -21.35
CA GLU A 66 -1.95 -3.16 -22.38
C GLU A 66 -3.01 -4.26 -22.24
N TRP A 67 -3.31 -4.64 -20.99
CA TRP A 67 -4.30 -5.67 -20.66
C TRP A 67 -5.72 -5.13 -20.44
N LYS A 68 -6.05 -3.92 -20.91
CA LYS A 68 -7.40 -3.35 -20.74
C LYS A 68 -8.55 -4.25 -21.22
N HIS A 69 -8.29 -5.04 -22.27
CA HIS A 69 -9.27 -5.92 -22.90
C HIS A 69 -9.48 -7.24 -22.13
N VAL A 70 -8.57 -7.54 -21.20
CA VAL A 70 -8.58 -8.76 -20.38
C VAL A 70 -9.52 -8.62 -19.19
N PHE A 71 -9.74 -7.39 -18.73
CA PHE A 71 -10.52 -7.09 -17.53
C PHE A 71 -11.93 -6.58 -17.88
N PRO A 72 -12.94 -6.90 -17.04
CA PRO A 72 -14.18 -6.13 -17.02
C PRO A 72 -13.90 -4.64 -16.82
N TRP A 73 -14.67 -3.78 -17.47
CA TRP A 73 -14.47 -2.32 -17.45
C TRP A 73 -14.33 -1.73 -16.04
N HIS A 74 -15.18 -2.15 -15.10
CA HIS A 74 -15.16 -1.66 -13.72
C HIS A 74 -13.85 -2.02 -13.02
N LEU A 75 -13.39 -3.26 -13.17
CA LEU A 75 -12.16 -3.74 -12.58
C LEU A 75 -10.95 -3.04 -13.20
N TRP A 76 -10.89 -2.92 -14.53
CA TRP A 76 -9.82 -2.19 -15.20
C TRP A 76 -9.72 -0.74 -14.72
N ARG A 77 -10.86 -0.06 -14.61
CA ARG A 77 -10.95 1.32 -14.11
C ARG A 77 -10.40 1.42 -12.69
N ASP A 78 -10.82 0.53 -11.80
CA ASP A 78 -10.43 0.57 -10.39
C ASP A 78 -8.95 0.20 -10.19
N LEU A 79 -8.43 -0.76 -10.97
CA LEU A 79 -6.99 -1.07 -11.04
C LEU A 79 -6.18 0.13 -11.52
N THR A 80 -6.62 0.78 -12.61
CA THR A 80 -5.94 1.95 -13.17
C THR A 80 -5.92 3.08 -12.15
N TYR A 81 -7.04 3.35 -11.46
CA TYR A 81 -7.10 4.40 -10.44
C TYR A 81 -6.21 4.13 -9.25
N VAL A 82 -6.16 2.89 -8.73
CA VAL A 82 -5.31 2.59 -7.57
C VAL A 82 -3.83 2.66 -7.93
N LEU A 83 -3.44 2.19 -9.12
CA LEU A 83 -2.07 2.29 -9.63
C LEU A 83 -1.67 3.75 -9.89
N LEU A 84 -2.55 4.57 -10.49
CA LEU A 84 -2.30 6.00 -10.67
C LEU A 84 -2.20 6.74 -9.34
N ALA A 85 -3.10 6.46 -8.39
CA ALA A 85 -3.07 7.08 -7.08
C ALA A 85 -1.77 6.76 -6.33
N TRP A 86 -1.26 5.53 -6.46
CA TRP A 86 0.06 5.16 -5.97
C TRP A 86 1.16 6.02 -6.59
N ARG A 87 1.21 6.14 -7.92
CA ARG A 87 2.25 6.90 -8.62
C ARG A 87 2.24 8.39 -8.31
N MET A 88 1.07 8.97 -8.12
CA MET A 88 0.91 10.37 -7.73
C MET A 88 1.11 10.59 -6.22
N ARG A 89 1.43 9.54 -5.45
CA ARG A 89 1.48 9.58 -3.98
C ARG A 89 0.19 10.13 -3.35
N ASN A 90 -0.94 9.93 -4.03
CA ASN A 90 -2.26 10.35 -3.57
C ASN A 90 -2.85 9.30 -2.62
N ALA A 91 -2.46 9.36 -1.35
CA ALA A 91 -2.88 8.40 -0.32
C ALA A 91 -4.41 8.35 -0.17
N ILE A 92 -5.09 9.50 -0.12
CA ILE A 92 -6.55 9.56 0.06
C ILE A 92 -7.27 8.86 -1.10
N GLY A 93 -6.87 9.15 -2.34
CA GLY A 93 -7.40 8.51 -3.54
C GLY A 93 -7.11 7.02 -3.55
N PHE A 94 -5.88 6.64 -3.20
CA PHE A 94 -5.45 5.26 -3.13
C PHE A 94 -6.30 4.44 -2.14
N PHE A 95 -6.42 4.86 -0.88
CA PHE A 95 -7.20 4.13 0.13
C PHE A 95 -8.69 4.09 -0.19
N ARG A 96 -9.22 5.14 -0.83
CA ARG A 96 -10.61 5.16 -1.30
C ARG A 96 -10.86 4.11 -2.37
N THR A 97 -9.96 3.96 -3.34
CA THR A 97 -10.10 2.96 -4.41
C THR A 97 -9.74 1.55 -3.93
N TRP A 98 -8.73 1.41 -3.08
CA TRP A 98 -8.35 0.13 -2.47
C TRP A 98 -9.52 -0.54 -1.73
N ARG A 99 -10.33 0.23 -0.98
CA ARG A 99 -11.53 -0.28 -0.31
C ARG A 99 -12.62 -0.78 -1.28
N LYS A 100 -12.63 -0.30 -2.52
CA LYS A 100 -13.61 -0.66 -3.55
C LYS A 100 -13.24 -1.91 -4.34
N LEU A 101 -12.00 -2.42 -4.21
CA LEU A 101 -11.59 -3.62 -4.92
C LEU A 101 -12.46 -4.81 -4.50
N ASP A 102 -13.00 -5.55 -5.47
CA ASP A 102 -14.05 -6.56 -5.23
C ASP A 102 -13.58 -7.79 -4.43
N SER A 103 -12.27 -8.01 -4.34
CA SER A 103 -11.68 -9.20 -3.72
C SER A 103 -10.74 -8.85 -2.57
N ASP A 104 -10.89 -9.57 -1.45
CA ASP A 104 -9.92 -9.53 -0.34
C ASP A 104 -8.51 -9.87 -0.82
N THR A 105 -8.37 -10.81 -1.76
CA THR A 105 -7.08 -11.18 -2.34
C THR A 105 -6.42 -10.00 -3.05
N MET A 106 -7.19 -9.20 -3.79
CA MET A 106 -6.68 -7.99 -4.45
C MET A 106 -6.27 -6.93 -3.43
N ARG A 107 -7.08 -6.74 -2.37
CA ARG A 107 -6.74 -5.84 -1.27
C ARG A 107 -5.45 -6.25 -0.59
N SER A 108 -5.28 -7.55 -0.32
CA SER A 108 -4.06 -8.11 0.28
C SER A 108 -2.84 -7.99 -0.63
N ALA A 109 -3.00 -8.03 -1.96
CA ALA A 109 -1.88 -7.87 -2.89
C ALA A 109 -1.20 -6.49 -2.75
N LEU A 110 -1.93 -5.45 -2.37
CA LEU A 110 -1.39 -4.11 -2.11
C LEU A 110 -0.77 -3.93 -0.71
N HIS A 111 -0.93 -4.91 0.18
CA HIS A 111 -0.50 -4.81 1.58
C HIS A 111 0.96 -4.35 1.76
N PRO A 112 1.95 -4.89 1.00
CA PRO A 112 3.35 -4.48 1.15
C PRO A 112 3.60 -2.99 0.89
N SER A 113 2.72 -2.34 0.13
CA SER A 113 2.87 -0.95 -0.30
C SER A 113 2.18 0.03 0.64
N LEU A 114 1.24 -0.42 1.48
CA LEU A 114 0.44 0.46 2.34
C LEU A 114 1.30 1.24 3.33
N ALA A 115 2.27 0.59 3.97
CA ALA A 115 3.13 1.21 4.97
C ALA A 115 3.98 2.35 4.36
N GLU A 116 4.55 2.13 3.18
CA GLU A 116 5.32 3.15 2.44
C GLU A 116 4.43 4.36 2.11
N LEU A 117 3.22 4.15 1.58
CA LEU A 117 2.33 5.25 1.24
C LEU A 117 1.88 6.06 2.45
N ARG A 118 1.58 5.39 3.57
CA ARG A 118 1.21 6.08 4.83
C ARG A 118 2.36 6.95 5.31
N LYS A 119 3.59 6.43 5.27
CA LYS A 119 4.79 7.18 5.64
C LYS A 119 4.97 8.41 4.75
N ASP A 120 4.99 8.23 3.43
CA ASP A 120 5.17 9.32 2.47
C ASP A 120 4.10 10.41 2.64
N PHE A 121 2.87 9.99 2.89
CA PHE A 121 1.75 10.88 3.15
C PHE A 121 1.95 11.72 4.40
N LEU A 122 2.30 11.08 5.54
CA LEU A 122 2.52 11.78 6.80
C LEU A 122 3.71 12.75 6.71
N VAL A 123 4.79 12.37 6.02
CA VAL A 123 5.91 13.27 5.74
C VAL A 123 5.43 14.49 4.93
N SER A 124 4.68 14.27 3.85
CA SER A 124 4.16 15.35 2.99
C SER A 124 3.23 16.30 3.76
N VAL A 125 2.36 15.74 4.59
CA VAL A 125 1.49 16.50 5.49
C VAL A 125 2.32 17.33 6.47
N SER A 126 3.29 16.72 7.15
CA SER A 126 4.10 17.43 8.14
C SER A 126 4.87 18.62 7.53
N ALA A 127 5.33 18.46 6.29
CA ALA A 127 5.97 19.53 5.54
C ALA A 127 4.99 20.67 5.19
N ALA A 128 3.78 20.32 4.72
CA ALA A 128 2.75 21.29 4.35
C ALA A 128 2.19 22.07 5.54
N TYR A 129 2.12 21.45 6.72
CA TYR A 129 1.54 22.04 7.94
C TYR A 129 2.60 22.46 8.97
N ARG A 130 3.84 22.77 8.55
CA ARG A 130 4.95 23.22 9.42
C ARG A 130 4.73 24.60 10.10
N GLY A 131 3.52 25.16 10.05
CA GLY A 131 3.20 26.45 10.65
C GLY A 131 3.09 26.38 12.18
N ARG A 132 3.50 27.45 12.89
CA ARG A 132 3.58 27.49 14.36
C ARG A 132 2.26 27.22 15.11
N ASN A 133 1.11 27.23 14.43
CA ASN A 133 -0.22 27.04 15.04
C ASN A 133 -1.15 26.14 14.22
N LEU A 134 -0.63 25.40 13.24
CA LEU A 134 -1.45 24.51 12.42
C LEU A 134 -1.25 23.07 12.90
N GLN A 135 -2.23 22.57 13.65
CA GLN A 135 -2.28 21.16 14.05
C GLN A 135 -3.39 20.48 13.26
N MET A 136 -3.07 19.32 12.69
CA MET A 136 -4.08 18.49 12.05
C MET A 136 -4.66 17.51 13.08
N PRO A 137 -5.99 17.38 13.19
CA PRO A 137 -6.59 16.42 14.10
C PRO A 137 -6.14 14.98 13.79
N VAL A 138 -5.81 14.23 14.84
CA VAL A 138 -5.38 12.82 14.76
C VAL A 138 -6.43 11.98 14.03
N GLU A 139 -7.70 12.15 14.39
CA GLU A 139 -8.85 11.47 13.76
C GLU A 139 -8.88 11.63 12.22
N VAL A 140 -8.55 12.83 11.72
CA VAL A 140 -8.53 13.12 10.28
C VAL A 140 -7.39 12.35 9.63
N LEU A 141 -6.21 12.34 10.25
CA LEU A 141 -5.04 11.60 9.77
C LEU A 141 -5.27 10.08 9.80
N THR A 142 -5.88 9.55 10.84
CA THR A 142 -6.23 8.12 10.97
C THR A 142 -7.19 7.72 9.85
N LYS A 143 -8.22 8.53 9.60
CA LYS A 143 -9.17 8.31 8.51
C LYS A 143 -8.53 8.37 7.13
N TRP A 144 -7.62 9.31 6.90
CA TRP A 144 -6.94 9.49 5.62
C TRP A 144 -5.89 8.42 5.34
N THR A 145 -5.22 7.92 6.38
CA THR A 145 -4.25 6.81 6.29
C THR A 145 -4.91 5.43 6.31
N ASN A 146 -6.24 5.39 6.52
CA ASN A 146 -7.01 4.16 6.63
C ASN A 146 -6.39 3.20 7.65
N LEU A 147 -6.07 3.73 8.82
CA LEU A 147 -5.68 2.96 10.01
C LEU A 147 -6.93 2.61 10.80
N SER A 148 -6.84 1.56 11.61
CA SER A 148 -7.97 1.05 12.38
C SER A 148 -8.24 1.87 13.64
N SER A 149 -7.19 2.51 14.17
CA SER A 149 -7.28 3.33 15.39
C SER A 149 -6.24 4.46 15.41
N ASP A 150 -6.44 5.42 16.31
CA ASP A 150 -5.51 6.53 16.54
C ASP A 150 -4.20 6.03 17.18
N GLU A 151 -4.25 4.96 17.98
CA GLU A 151 -3.05 4.33 18.55
C GLU A 151 -2.12 3.76 17.47
N GLU A 152 -2.68 3.15 16.41
CA GLU A 152 -1.87 2.70 15.27
C GLU A 152 -1.17 3.86 14.57
N LEU A 153 -1.85 5.01 14.46
CA LEU A 153 -1.27 6.21 13.86
C LEU A 153 -0.13 6.76 14.72
N LEU A 154 -0.33 6.87 16.04
CA LEU A 154 0.68 7.36 16.96
C LEU A 154 1.93 6.48 16.92
N LYS A 155 1.76 5.15 16.95
CA LYS A 155 2.88 4.21 16.80
C LYS A 155 3.64 4.40 15.49
N LEU A 156 2.92 4.55 14.37
CA LEU A 156 3.53 4.80 13.07
C LEU A 156 4.30 6.13 13.04
N VAL A 157 3.79 7.17 13.71
CA VAL A 157 4.46 8.46 13.81
C VAL A 157 5.73 8.35 14.67
N GLU A 158 5.66 7.70 15.83
CA GLU A 158 6.81 7.47 16.71
C GLU A 158 7.94 6.68 16.01
N GLU A 159 7.60 5.58 15.33
CA GLU A 159 8.55 4.77 14.56
C GLU A 159 9.24 5.57 13.44
N ASN A 160 8.54 6.55 12.85
CA ASN A 160 9.09 7.36 11.77
C ASN A 160 9.81 8.63 12.25
N ILE A 161 9.49 9.17 13.44
CA ILE A 161 10.28 10.26 14.05
C ILE A 161 11.61 9.72 14.59
N ALA A 162 11.62 8.53 15.18
CA ALA A 162 12.86 7.85 15.58
C ALA A 162 13.82 7.61 14.40
N LEU A 163 13.32 7.54 13.16
CA LEU A 163 14.13 7.47 11.94
C LEU A 163 14.60 8.84 11.44
N ALA A 164 13.93 9.94 11.80
CA ALA A 164 14.31 11.31 11.45
C ALA A 164 15.37 11.91 12.39
N GLU A 165 15.55 11.34 13.59
CA GLU A 165 16.57 11.74 14.57
C GLU A 165 17.98 11.21 14.28
N LYS A 166 18.20 10.46 13.17
CA LYS A 166 19.57 10.21 12.68
C LYS A 166 20.10 11.49 12.00
N PRO A 167 21.16 12.10 12.54
CA PRO A 167 21.52 13.48 12.26
C PRO A 167 22.13 13.60 10.87
N THR A 168 21.38 14.17 9.93
CA THR A 168 21.98 14.97 8.86
C THR A 168 21.31 16.33 8.96
N GLU A 169 22.01 17.21 9.67
CA GLU A 169 21.84 18.65 9.86
C GLU A 169 20.45 19.25 9.54
N THR A 170 19.75 19.55 10.63
CA THR A 170 18.55 20.39 10.79
C THR A 170 17.22 19.88 10.20
N ILE A 171 16.33 19.46 11.10
CA ILE A 171 14.97 20.01 11.29
C ILE A 171 14.49 19.64 12.70
N SER A 172 13.95 20.61 13.44
CA SER A 172 13.36 20.44 14.76
C SER A 172 12.08 19.60 14.70
N PHE A 173 12.16 18.37 15.18
CA PHE A 173 11.03 17.59 15.65
C PHE A 173 11.01 17.68 17.18
N PHE A 174 9.84 17.96 17.75
CA PHE A 174 9.57 18.05 19.18
C PHE A 174 10.10 19.25 19.97
N GLY A 175 9.14 20.08 20.40
CA GLY A 175 9.19 20.75 21.68
C GLY A 175 7.76 20.92 22.16
N SER A 176 7.33 20.14 23.16
CA SER A 176 6.09 20.30 23.98
C SER A 176 4.79 20.55 23.20
N THR A 177 3.74 19.72 23.22
CA THR A 177 3.12 19.02 24.36
C THR A 177 1.95 18.25 23.75
N LEU A 178 1.95 16.92 23.81
CA LEU A 178 0.71 16.15 23.85
C LEU A 178 0.39 15.98 25.33
N ARG A 179 -0.58 16.73 25.84
CA ARG A 179 -1.28 16.39 27.09
C ARG A 179 -2.64 15.85 26.70
N ALA A 180 -2.98 14.72 27.31
CA ALA A 180 -4.31 14.13 27.37
C ALA A 180 -5.34 15.14 27.90
#